data_AF-A0A0C2M608-F1
#
_entry.id   AF-A0A0C2M608-F1
#
_cell.length_a   1.000
_cell.length_b   1.000
_cell.length_c   1.000
_cell.angle_alpha   90.00
_cell.angle_beta   90.00
_cell.angle_gamma   90.00
#
_symmetry.space_group_name_H-M   'P 1'
#
loop_
_entity.id
_entity.type
_entity.pdbx_description
1 polymer ?
#
loop_
_entity_poly.entity_id
_entity_poly.type
_entity_poly.pdbx_seq_one_letter_code
_entity_poly.pdbx_strand_id
1 'polypeptide(L)'
;MCEKLVDALLMVIVNFFGCFYDKQKMFEKLLRFYLDSSFSCFIRPFCVYDQWINQYRNHKGWFFSYCSSIFNHASDFLSHDDPNHHSPHLERVLILLQSILHNLYDRCLDELDMGGLVDLASQGLLSHEPLRFEKCYNVLTELFAHNSTTNGSKESETDSILLSLYNSHVNLIVKNCIKVIVSQRNISIVKGCGNLLRIMSDTKRFGVAARLTIENMILKEDLEKCPEGIKIDQNIIDDLKNVLNAPNKTEAEDLAVLINSKLYEC
;
A
#
# COMPACT_ATOMS: atom_id res chain seq x y z
N MET A 1 28.44 2.41 -3.80
CA MET A 1 29.11 3.13 -2.68
C MET A 1 28.11 3.56 -1.61
N CYS A 2 26.93 4.11 -1.96
CA CYS A 2 25.91 4.52 -0.97
C CYS A 2 25.48 3.39 -0.01
N GLU A 3 25.07 2.22 -0.54
CA GLU A 3 24.49 1.15 0.29
C GLU A 3 25.39 0.72 1.46
N LYS A 4 26.69 0.49 1.20
CA LYS A 4 27.65 0.11 2.24
C LYS A 4 27.86 1.20 3.30
N LEU A 5 27.81 2.47 2.90
CA LEU A 5 27.91 3.59 3.84
C LEU A 5 26.66 3.65 4.73
N VAL A 6 25.49 3.47 4.13
CA VAL A 6 24.23 3.39 4.88
C VAL A 6 24.21 2.18 5.80
N ASP A 7 24.73 1.02 5.39
CA ASP A 7 24.86 -0.16 6.26
C ASP A 7 25.72 0.14 7.49
N ALA A 8 26.88 0.78 7.29
CA ALA A 8 27.74 1.20 8.39
C ALA A 8 27.03 2.20 9.31
N LEU A 9 26.29 3.15 8.74
CA LEU A 9 25.52 4.12 9.51
C LEU A 9 24.38 3.45 10.30
N LEU A 10 23.67 2.50 9.70
CA LEU A 10 22.63 1.72 10.37
C LEU A 10 23.19 0.97 11.58
N MET A 11 24.36 0.34 11.43
CA MET A 11 25.03 -0.33 12.55
C MET A 11 25.37 0.64 13.67
N VAL A 12 25.81 1.86 13.33
CA VAL A 12 26.07 2.91 14.32
C VAL A 12 24.77 3.36 14.99
N ILE A 13 23.71 3.61 14.23
CA ILE A 13 22.40 4.03 14.75
C ILE A 13 21.86 2.99 15.72
N VAL A 14 21.84 1.71 15.33
CA VAL A 14 21.32 0.61 16.15
C VAL A 14 22.14 0.43 17.43
N ASN A 15 23.47 0.41 17.34
CA ASN A 15 24.32 0.12 18.51
C ASN A 15 24.45 1.29 19.49
N PHE A 16 24.31 2.54 19.04
CA PHE A 16 24.51 3.73 19.87
C PHE A 16 23.24 4.55 20.09
N PHE A 17 22.07 3.97 19.82
CA PHE A 17 20.79 4.66 19.83
C PHE A 17 20.47 5.38 21.15
N GLY A 18 20.93 4.84 22.29
CA GLY A 18 20.73 5.45 23.61
C GLY A 18 21.66 6.63 23.92
N CYS A 19 22.75 6.81 23.15
CA CYS A 19 23.84 7.72 23.50
C CYS A 19 23.97 8.94 22.57
N PHE A 20 23.19 9.01 21.48
CA PHE A 20 23.28 10.13 20.55
C PHE A 20 22.56 11.37 21.06
N TYR A 21 23.35 12.40 21.39
CA TYR A 21 22.87 13.70 21.88
C TYR A 21 22.18 14.57 20.81
N ASP A 22 22.21 14.18 19.52
CA ASP A 22 21.63 14.99 18.44
C ASP A 22 21.09 14.14 17.26
N LYS A 23 20.11 13.28 17.54
CA LYS A 23 19.46 12.41 16.55
C LYS A 23 18.82 13.22 15.42
N GLN A 24 18.17 14.33 15.75
CA GLN A 24 17.45 15.15 14.79
C GLN A 24 18.38 15.68 13.69
N LYS A 25 19.53 16.28 14.02
CA LYS A 25 20.47 16.79 13.00
C LYS A 25 21.05 15.69 12.11
N MET A 26 21.25 14.49 12.64
CA MET A 26 21.72 13.36 11.83
C MET A 26 20.66 12.94 10.81
N PHE A 27 19.41 12.76 11.24
CA PHE A 27 18.30 12.43 10.34
C PHE A 27 18.00 13.56 9.35
N GLU A 28 18.17 14.82 9.75
CA GLU A 28 18.07 15.97 8.85
C GLU A 28 19.09 15.88 7.71
N LYS A 29 20.35 15.53 8.02
CA LYS A 29 21.38 15.34 7.00
C LYS A 29 21.05 14.17 6.07
N LEU A 30 20.53 13.06 6.61
CA LEU A 30 20.10 11.92 5.81
C LEU A 30 18.95 12.28 4.87
N LEU A 31 17.98 13.03 5.38
CA LEU A 31 16.88 13.56 4.57
C LEU A 31 17.43 14.41 3.43
N ARG A 32 18.33 15.37 3.71
CA ARG A 32 18.93 16.20 2.66
C ARG A 32 19.64 15.36 1.60
N PHE A 33 20.46 14.38 1.99
CA PHE A 33 21.10 13.49 1.02
C PHE A 33 20.09 12.70 0.18
N TYR A 34 18.98 12.27 0.77
CA TYR A 34 17.91 11.62 0.02
C TYR A 34 17.25 12.58 -0.97
N LEU A 35 16.85 13.78 -0.53
CA LEU A 35 16.20 14.77 -1.39
C LEU A 35 17.10 15.21 -2.56
N ASP A 36 18.40 15.33 -2.32
CA ASP A 36 19.35 15.78 -3.35
C ASP A 36 19.72 14.69 -4.38
N SER A 37 19.70 13.41 -3.97
CA SER A 37 20.21 12.30 -4.81
C SER A 37 19.17 11.28 -5.25
N SER A 38 17.99 11.29 -4.64
CA SER A 38 16.96 10.24 -4.75
C SER A 38 17.45 8.83 -4.44
N PHE A 39 18.64 8.66 -3.83
CA PHE A 39 19.12 7.32 -3.50
C PHE A 39 18.34 6.74 -2.32
N SER A 40 17.50 5.74 -2.61
CA SER A 40 16.62 5.11 -1.62
C SER A 40 17.36 4.45 -0.45
N CYS A 41 18.67 4.19 -0.55
CA CYS A 41 19.50 3.73 0.57
C CYS A 41 19.30 4.62 1.80
N PHE A 42 19.18 5.93 1.63
CA PHE A 42 19.02 6.90 2.71
C PHE A 42 17.67 6.83 3.45
N ILE A 43 16.68 6.09 2.92
CA ILE A 43 15.39 5.84 3.60
C ILE A 43 15.55 4.77 4.69
N ARG A 44 16.49 3.81 4.53
CA ARG A 44 16.61 2.66 5.43
C ARG A 44 16.77 3.03 6.92
N PRO A 45 17.56 4.06 7.30
CA PRO A 45 17.62 4.53 8.67
C PRO A 45 16.27 4.94 9.25
N PHE A 46 15.38 5.52 8.44
CA PHE A 46 14.04 5.91 8.88
C PHE A 46 13.17 4.66 9.13
N CYS A 47 13.23 3.64 8.27
CA CYS A 47 12.52 2.38 8.47
C CYS A 47 12.91 1.71 9.80
N VAL A 48 14.20 1.74 10.15
CA VAL A 48 14.68 1.16 11.41
C VAL A 48 14.27 2.04 12.60
N TYR A 49 14.37 3.36 12.47
CA TYR A 49 14.08 4.30 13.58
C TYR A 49 12.64 4.25 14.07
N ASP A 50 11.66 4.05 13.18
CA ASP A 50 10.24 4.01 13.55
C ASP A 50 9.93 2.90 14.57
N GLN A 51 10.59 1.75 14.44
CA GLN A 51 10.46 0.64 15.40
C GLN A 51 10.83 1.05 16.84
N TRP A 52 11.69 2.06 16.99
CA TRP A 52 12.14 2.57 18.29
C TRP A 52 11.36 3.80 18.77
N ILE A 53 10.86 4.64 17.86
CA ILE A 53 10.22 5.91 18.21
C ILE A 53 8.92 5.72 19.01
N ASN A 54 8.29 4.55 18.89
CA ASN A 54 7.10 4.20 19.67
C ASN A 54 7.35 4.21 21.18
N GLN A 55 8.60 4.09 21.62
CA GLN A 55 8.97 4.17 23.03
C GLN A 55 9.10 5.63 23.53
N TYR A 56 9.20 6.62 22.65
CA TYR A 56 9.51 8.01 23.02
C TYR A 56 8.54 9.03 22.39
N ARG A 57 7.49 9.40 23.15
CA ARG A 57 6.43 10.33 22.70
C ARG A 57 6.96 11.69 22.19
N ASN A 58 8.03 12.21 22.78
CA ASN A 58 8.52 13.56 22.50
C ASN A 58 9.26 13.71 21.15
N HIS A 59 9.60 12.60 20.48
CA HIS A 59 10.36 12.66 19.21
C HIS A 59 9.49 12.51 17.96
N LYS A 60 8.18 12.27 18.12
CA LYS A 60 7.27 11.96 17.01
C LYS A 60 7.00 13.13 16.07
N GLY A 61 7.18 14.38 16.52
CA GLY A 61 6.89 15.57 15.72
C GLY A 61 7.83 15.73 14.51
N TRP A 62 9.12 15.92 14.77
CA TRP A 62 10.13 16.15 13.72
C TRP A 62 10.34 14.92 12.84
N PHE A 63 10.29 13.71 13.40
CA PHE A 63 10.49 12.49 12.63
C PHE A 63 9.39 12.30 11.60
N PHE A 64 8.13 12.52 12.00
CA PHE A 64 7.00 12.47 11.09
C PHE A 64 7.11 13.52 9.98
N SER A 65 7.53 14.75 10.29
CA SER A 65 7.79 15.79 9.29
C SER A 65 8.85 15.36 8.26
N TYR A 66 9.92 14.68 8.68
CA TYR A 66 10.91 14.14 7.75
C TYR A 66 10.35 13.00 6.90
N CYS A 67 9.53 12.13 7.46
CA CYS A 67 8.88 11.06 6.70
C CYS A 67 7.90 11.63 5.67
N SER A 68 7.11 12.65 6.02
CA SER A 68 6.28 13.41 5.08
C SER A 68 7.10 13.96 3.91
N SER A 69 8.26 14.55 4.20
CA SER A 69 9.17 15.03 3.15
C SER A 69 9.69 13.91 2.25
N ILE A 70 9.98 12.73 2.81
CA ILE A 70 10.38 11.54 2.04
C ILE A 70 9.25 11.08 1.12
N PHE A 71 8.02 11.02 1.62
CA PHE A 71 6.86 10.55 0.89
C PHE A 71 6.48 11.47 -0.26
N ASN A 72 6.48 12.79 -0.05
CA ASN A 72 6.20 13.75 -1.11
C ASN A 72 7.26 13.64 -2.22
N HIS A 73 8.54 13.67 -1.86
CA HIS A 73 9.63 13.51 -2.82
C HIS A 73 9.59 12.17 -3.55
N ALA A 74 9.28 11.08 -2.84
CA ALA A 74 9.15 9.75 -3.45
C ALA A 74 7.97 9.69 -4.42
N SER A 75 6.83 10.29 -4.09
CA SER A 75 5.64 10.30 -4.93
C SER A 75 5.90 11.06 -6.22
N ASP A 76 6.53 12.23 -6.11
CA ASP A 76 6.95 13.02 -7.27
C ASP A 76 7.99 12.26 -8.11
N PHE A 77 9.02 11.70 -7.48
CA PHE A 77 10.09 10.98 -8.17
C PHE A 77 9.57 9.73 -8.90
N LEU A 78 8.77 8.90 -8.24
CA LEU A 78 8.33 7.60 -8.77
C LEU A 78 7.13 7.72 -9.73
N SER A 79 6.41 8.84 -9.75
CA SER A 79 5.28 9.04 -10.67
C SER A 79 5.71 9.34 -12.11
N HIS A 80 6.95 9.80 -12.30
CA HIS A 80 7.48 10.16 -13.63
C HIS A 80 8.23 9.00 -14.31
N ASP A 81 8.61 7.96 -13.55
CA ASP A 81 9.39 6.83 -14.04
C ASP A 81 8.56 5.53 -14.04
N ASP A 82 8.97 4.56 -14.87
CA ASP A 82 8.36 3.22 -14.82
C ASP A 82 8.66 2.59 -13.44
N PRO A 83 7.63 2.27 -12.63
CA PRO A 83 7.80 1.70 -11.29
C PRO A 83 8.68 0.44 -11.25
N ASN A 84 8.81 -0.26 -12.38
CA ASN A 84 9.65 -1.44 -12.49
C ASN A 84 11.15 -1.16 -12.43
N HIS A 85 11.59 0.06 -12.77
CA HIS A 85 13.00 0.44 -12.78
C HIS A 85 13.52 0.85 -11.40
N HIS A 86 12.62 1.15 -10.45
CA HIS A 86 12.97 1.64 -9.11
C HIS A 86 12.41 0.75 -7.98
N SER A 87 12.38 -0.58 -8.17
CA SER A 87 11.87 -1.54 -7.18
C SER A 87 12.31 -1.25 -5.74
N PRO A 88 13.61 -1.10 -5.45
CA PRO A 88 14.06 -0.95 -4.07
C PRO A 88 13.63 0.39 -3.46
N HIS A 89 13.36 1.41 -4.29
CA HIS A 89 12.90 2.71 -3.83
C HIS A 89 11.47 2.64 -3.36
N LEU A 90 10.58 2.14 -4.20
CA LEU A 90 9.17 1.95 -3.86
C LEU A 90 9.04 1.05 -2.63
N GLU A 91 9.75 -0.08 -2.58
CA GLU A 91 9.73 -0.99 -1.43
C GLU A 91 10.09 -0.29 -0.13
N ARG A 92 11.17 0.49 -0.10
CA ARG A 92 11.62 1.19 1.12
C ARG A 92 10.63 2.26 1.56
N VAL A 93 10.03 2.97 0.60
CA VAL A 93 8.98 3.96 0.87
C VAL A 93 7.76 3.29 1.49
N LEU A 94 7.28 2.19 0.90
CA LEU A 94 6.11 1.47 1.41
C LEU A 94 6.37 0.80 2.77
N ILE A 95 7.59 0.31 3.02
CA ILE A 95 7.98 -0.20 4.35
C ILE A 95 7.91 0.91 5.39
N LEU A 96 8.45 2.10 5.09
CA LEU A 96 8.38 3.25 6.00
C LEU A 96 6.93 3.68 6.23
N LEU A 97 6.14 3.78 5.14
CA LEU A 97 4.73 4.15 5.20
C LEU A 97 3.90 3.19 6.05
N GLN A 98 4.05 1.87 5.83
CA GLN A 98 3.35 0.86 6.61
C GLN A 98 3.64 1.01 8.12
N SER A 99 4.91 1.23 8.46
CA SER A 99 5.34 1.40 9.86
C SER A 99 4.69 2.63 10.49
N ILE A 100 4.65 3.76 9.78
CA ILE A 100 4.06 4.99 10.30
C ILE A 100 2.52 4.89 10.33
N LEU A 101 1.88 4.32 9.32
CA LEU A 101 0.43 4.07 9.31
C LEU A 101 0.00 3.26 10.52
N HIS A 102 0.74 2.18 10.84
CA HIS A 102 0.44 1.34 11.99
C HIS A 102 0.43 2.11 13.31
N ASN A 103 1.30 3.10 13.45
CA ASN A 103 1.53 3.80 14.72
C ASN A 103 0.84 5.17 14.82
N LEU A 104 0.52 5.78 13.68
CA LEU A 104 0.10 7.17 13.54
C LEU A 104 -1.01 7.32 12.48
N TYR A 105 -1.86 6.30 12.33
CA TYR A 105 -2.91 6.20 11.29
C TYR A 105 -3.69 7.50 11.05
N ASP A 106 -4.37 8.03 12.07
CA ASP A 106 -5.18 9.27 11.94
C ASP A 106 -4.33 10.45 11.48
N ARG A 107 -3.09 10.55 11.99
CA ARG A 107 -2.17 11.64 11.64
C ARG A 107 -1.65 11.50 10.21
N CYS A 108 -1.43 10.28 9.73
CA CYS A 108 -1.07 10.04 8.33
C CYS A 108 -2.18 10.53 7.41
N LEU A 109 -3.44 10.22 7.72
CA LEU A 109 -4.57 10.63 6.90
C LEU A 109 -4.77 12.15 6.91
N ASP A 110 -4.54 12.81 8.04
CA ASP A 110 -4.70 14.26 8.19
C ASP A 110 -3.55 15.07 7.55
N GLU A 111 -2.29 14.63 7.75
CA GLU A 111 -1.11 15.42 7.42
C GLU A 111 -0.35 14.98 6.15
N LEU A 112 -0.59 13.78 5.61
CA LEU A 112 0.11 13.28 4.40
C LEU A 112 -0.77 13.37 3.16
N ASP A 113 -0.15 13.67 2.02
CA ASP A 113 -0.77 13.42 0.72
C ASP A 113 -0.74 11.92 0.43
N MET A 114 -1.77 11.23 0.89
CA MET A 114 -1.92 9.79 0.71
C MET A 114 -2.27 9.40 -0.73
N GLY A 115 -2.77 10.33 -1.56
CA GLY A 115 -3.24 10.02 -2.91
C GLY A 115 -2.13 9.44 -3.79
N GLY A 116 -1.00 10.15 -3.88
CA GLY A 116 0.16 9.69 -4.65
C GLY A 116 0.73 8.35 -4.17
N LEU A 117 0.74 8.12 -2.85
CA LEU A 117 1.22 6.88 -2.25
C LEU A 117 0.27 5.69 -2.54
N VAL A 118 -1.03 5.94 -2.49
CA VAL A 118 -2.06 4.94 -2.84
C VAL A 118 -1.99 4.59 -4.31
N ASP A 119 -1.78 5.57 -5.20
CA ASP A 119 -1.58 5.31 -6.62
C ASP A 119 -0.37 4.43 -6.88
N LEU A 120 0.78 4.76 -6.27
CA LEU A 120 2.00 3.94 -6.37
C LEU A 120 1.78 2.51 -5.87
N ALA A 121 1.15 2.35 -4.71
CA ALA A 121 0.84 1.02 -4.16
C ALA A 121 -0.14 0.25 -5.06
N SER A 122 -1.15 0.94 -5.61
CA SER A 122 -2.13 0.35 -6.52
C SER A 122 -1.49 -0.17 -7.78
N GLN A 123 -0.57 0.59 -8.39
CA GLN A 123 0.20 0.13 -9.55
C GLN A 123 1.12 -1.05 -9.20
N GLY A 124 1.75 -1.01 -8.03
CA GLY A 124 2.63 -2.08 -7.57
C GLY A 124 1.93 -3.43 -7.34
N LEU A 125 0.59 -3.47 -7.23
CA LEU A 125 -0.19 -4.71 -7.23
C LEU A 125 0.00 -5.54 -8.51
N LEU A 126 0.32 -4.91 -9.64
CA LEU A 126 0.56 -5.61 -10.91
C LEU A 126 1.94 -6.29 -10.98
N SER A 127 2.79 -6.12 -9.97
CA SER A 127 4.13 -6.69 -9.92
C SER A 127 4.09 -8.23 -9.96
N HIS A 128 5.02 -8.82 -10.73
CA HIS A 128 5.31 -10.25 -10.68
C HIS A 128 6.31 -10.62 -9.55
N GLU A 129 6.98 -9.61 -8.97
CA GLU A 129 7.92 -9.78 -7.86
C GLU A 129 7.13 -9.88 -6.54
N PRO A 130 7.16 -11.03 -5.83
CA PRO A 130 6.31 -11.26 -4.66
C PRO A 130 6.55 -10.27 -3.53
N LEU A 131 7.82 -9.87 -3.30
CA LEU A 131 8.18 -8.94 -2.23
C LEU A 131 7.55 -7.56 -2.46
N ARG A 132 7.66 -7.02 -3.68
CA ARG A 132 7.06 -5.75 -4.05
C ARG A 132 5.53 -5.79 -3.93
N PHE A 133 4.91 -6.85 -4.46
CA PHE A 133 3.47 -7.06 -4.32
C PHE A 133 3.06 -7.04 -2.85
N GLU A 134 3.76 -7.79 -2.00
CA GLU A 134 3.48 -7.90 -0.57
C GLU A 134 3.51 -6.52 0.12
N LYS A 135 4.49 -5.66 -0.18
CA LYS A 135 4.56 -4.31 0.41
C LYS A 135 3.40 -3.41 -0.04
N CYS A 136 3.03 -3.48 -1.30
CA CYS A 136 1.88 -2.74 -1.84
C CYS A 136 0.57 -3.22 -1.20
N TYR A 137 0.35 -4.52 -1.20
CA TYR A 137 -0.80 -5.18 -0.60
C TYR A 137 -0.93 -4.84 0.89
N ASN A 138 0.18 -4.87 1.64
CA ASN A 138 0.17 -4.59 3.08
C ASN A 138 -0.22 -3.14 3.39
N VAL A 139 0.31 -2.16 2.65
CA VAL A 139 -0.05 -0.75 2.82
C VAL A 139 -1.53 -0.53 2.52
N LEU A 140 -2.03 -1.04 1.40
CA LEU A 140 -3.43 -0.89 1.02
C LEU A 140 -4.37 -1.61 2.00
N THR A 141 -3.98 -2.78 2.48
CA THR A 141 -4.74 -3.52 3.50
C THR A 141 -4.78 -2.74 4.81
N GLU A 142 -3.64 -2.23 5.29
CA GLU A 142 -3.62 -1.40 6.50
C GLU A 142 -4.51 -0.17 6.30
N LEU A 143 -4.36 0.56 5.19
CA LEU A 143 -5.14 1.76 4.94
C LEU A 143 -6.65 1.53 4.89
N PHE A 144 -7.11 0.47 4.22
CA PHE A 144 -8.55 0.29 3.98
C PHE A 144 -9.21 -0.74 4.88
N ALA A 145 -8.46 -1.51 5.68
CA ALA A 145 -9.00 -2.44 6.66
C ALA A 145 -8.81 -2.00 8.12
N HIS A 146 -8.01 -0.98 8.42
CA HIS A 146 -7.79 -0.51 9.79
C HIS A 146 -9.08 0.02 10.42
N ASN A 147 -9.50 -0.51 11.56
CA ASN A 147 -10.65 0.08 12.28
C ASN A 147 -10.13 1.28 13.06
N SER A 148 -10.61 2.49 12.76
CA SER A 148 -10.30 3.66 13.59
C SER A 148 -10.75 3.35 15.02
N THR A 149 -9.82 3.48 15.97
CA THR A 149 -10.07 3.17 17.40
C THR A 149 -10.28 4.43 18.24
N THR A 150 -10.35 5.60 17.60
CA THR A 150 -10.30 6.89 18.29
C THR A 150 -11.67 7.47 18.58
N ASN A 151 -11.81 8.03 19.79
CA ASN A 151 -13.05 8.55 20.37
C ASN A 151 -13.83 9.49 19.41
N GLY A 152 -14.93 9.00 18.84
CA GLY A 152 -16.20 9.66 18.49
C GLY A 152 -16.23 10.93 17.60
N SER A 153 -15.37 11.93 17.86
CA SER A 153 -15.33 13.17 17.09
C SER A 153 -14.27 13.14 15.97
N LYS A 154 -13.06 12.63 16.28
CA LYS A 154 -12.00 12.43 15.27
C LYS A 154 -12.34 11.34 14.26
N GLU A 155 -13.13 10.37 14.68
CA GLU A 155 -13.63 9.28 13.84
C GLU A 155 -14.31 9.83 12.57
N SER A 156 -15.13 10.88 12.70
CA SER A 156 -15.87 11.46 11.56
C SER A 156 -14.99 12.14 10.50
N GLU A 157 -13.89 12.78 10.89
CA GLU A 157 -12.99 13.47 9.96
C GLU A 157 -12.08 12.46 9.24
N THR A 158 -11.47 11.54 10.01
CA THR A 158 -10.68 10.43 9.48
C THR A 158 -11.50 9.61 8.46
N ASP A 159 -12.75 9.29 8.80
CA ASP A 159 -13.64 8.53 7.92
C ASP A 159 -13.95 9.29 6.62
N SER A 160 -14.10 10.61 6.68
CA SER A 160 -14.36 11.44 5.50
C SER A 160 -13.16 11.47 4.54
N ILE A 161 -11.94 11.58 5.07
CA ILE A 161 -10.69 11.55 4.29
C ILE A 161 -10.53 10.15 3.67
N LEU A 162 -10.72 9.11 4.47
CA LEU A 162 -10.60 7.73 4.00
C LEU A 162 -11.64 7.42 2.91
N LEU A 163 -12.89 7.88 3.06
CA LEU A 163 -13.93 7.72 2.04
C LEU A 163 -13.57 8.46 0.75
N SER A 164 -12.99 9.66 0.85
CA SER A 164 -12.49 10.41 -0.31
C SER A 164 -11.37 9.65 -1.04
N LEU A 165 -10.39 9.13 -0.29
CA LEU A 165 -9.32 8.28 -0.84
C LEU A 165 -9.90 7.02 -1.49
N TYR A 166 -10.82 6.35 -0.82
CA TYR A 166 -11.49 5.16 -1.35
C TYR A 166 -12.17 5.47 -2.70
N ASN A 167 -13.01 6.51 -2.76
CA ASN A 167 -13.74 6.86 -3.98
C ASN A 167 -12.80 7.22 -5.14
N SER A 168 -11.62 7.79 -4.82
CA SER A 168 -10.63 8.18 -5.83
C SER A 168 -9.85 6.99 -6.40
N HIS A 169 -9.58 5.96 -5.59
CA HIS A 169 -8.65 4.88 -5.97
C HIS A 169 -9.27 3.48 -6.08
N VAL A 170 -10.49 3.25 -5.58
CA VAL A 170 -11.13 1.92 -5.58
C VAL A 170 -11.15 1.29 -6.96
N ASN A 171 -11.45 2.08 -7.99
CA ASN A 171 -11.54 1.58 -9.36
C ASN A 171 -10.21 1.00 -9.84
N LEU A 172 -9.11 1.72 -9.60
CA LEU A 172 -7.77 1.28 -9.97
C LEU A 172 -7.34 0.03 -9.19
N ILE A 173 -7.58 0.01 -7.88
CA ILE A 173 -7.22 -1.11 -7.00
C ILE A 173 -7.95 -2.38 -7.45
N VAL A 174 -9.28 -2.31 -7.60
CA VAL A 174 -10.11 -3.45 -8.00
C VAL A 174 -9.69 -3.95 -9.38
N LYS A 175 -9.52 -3.05 -10.35
CA LYS A 175 -9.05 -3.39 -11.69
C LYS A 175 -7.73 -4.14 -11.65
N ASN A 176 -6.76 -3.65 -10.89
CA ASN A 176 -5.45 -4.28 -10.79
C ASN A 176 -5.52 -5.64 -10.09
N CYS A 177 -6.33 -5.78 -9.04
CA CYS A 177 -6.59 -7.08 -8.40
C CYS A 177 -7.21 -8.10 -9.35
N ILE A 178 -8.24 -7.71 -10.11
CA ILE A 178 -8.88 -8.57 -11.11
C ILE A 178 -7.86 -9.01 -12.16
N LYS A 179 -7.10 -8.05 -12.71
CA LYS A 179 -6.05 -8.34 -13.69
C LYS A 179 -5.06 -9.38 -13.17
N VAL A 180 -4.62 -9.24 -11.92
CA VAL A 180 -3.73 -10.22 -11.28
C VAL A 180 -4.38 -11.59 -11.13
N ILE A 181 -5.62 -11.66 -10.67
CA ILE A 181 -6.36 -12.93 -10.50
C ILE A 181 -6.52 -13.65 -11.85
N VAL A 182 -6.71 -12.93 -12.95
CA VAL A 182 -6.88 -13.58 -14.26
C VAL A 182 -5.56 -13.88 -14.98
N SER A 183 -4.46 -13.18 -14.66
CA SER A 183 -3.23 -13.24 -15.45
C SER A 183 -2.00 -13.81 -14.73
N GLN A 184 -2.00 -13.90 -13.40
CA GLN A 184 -0.84 -14.39 -12.64
C GLN A 184 -1.05 -15.81 -12.12
N ARG A 185 0.03 -16.62 -12.11
CA ARG A 185 0.01 -18.01 -11.60
C ARG A 185 0.48 -18.14 -10.16
N ASN A 186 1.04 -17.08 -9.57
CA ASN A 186 1.51 -17.13 -8.20
C ASN A 186 0.31 -17.09 -7.24
N ILE A 187 -0.03 -18.24 -6.67
CA ILE A 187 -1.17 -18.41 -5.77
C ILE A 187 -1.14 -17.45 -4.58
N SER A 188 0.03 -17.13 -4.03
CA SER A 188 0.11 -16.18 -2.91
C SER A 188 -0.32 -14.77 -3.31
N ILE A 189 0.03 -14.35 -4.53
CA ILE A 189 -0.35 -13.04 -5.08
C ILE A 189 -1.85 -13.03 -5.37
N VAL A 190 -2.36 -14.08 -6.01
CA VAL A 190 -3.80 -14.26 -6.31
C VAL A 190 -4.63 -14.19 -5.03
N LYS A 191 -4.21 -14.90 -3.97
CA LYS A 191 -4.87 -14.83 -2.65
C LYS A 191 -4.89 -13.40 -2.10
N GLY A 192 -3.75 -12.71 -2.13
CA GLY A 192 -3.68 -11.30 -1.71
C GLY A 192 -4.70 -10.40 -2.42
N CYS A 193 -4.85 -10.56 -3.73
CA CYS A 193 -5.86 -9.83 -4.50
C CYS A 193 -7.29 -10.21 -4.11
N GLY A 194 -7.58 -11.49 -3.86
CA GLY A 194 -8.88 -11.94 -3.36
C GLY A 194 -9.27 -11.24 -2.05
N ASN A 195 -8.36 -11.21 -1.06
CA ASN A 195 -8.63 -10.50 0.19
C ASN A 195 -8.79 -8.98 -0.01
N LEU A 196 -7.98 -8.36 -0.88
CA LEU A 196 -8.07 -6.92 -1.10
C LEU A 196 -9.40 -6.52 -1.77
N LEU A 197 -9.89 -7.33 -2.72
CA LEU A 197 -11.22 -7.15 -3.31
C LEU A 197 -12.34 -7.20 -2.25
N ARG A 198 -12.26 -8.15 -1.31
CA ARG A 198 -13.19 -8.22 -0.18
C ARG A 198 -13.13 -6.96 0.70
N ILE A 199 -11.94 -6.43 0.97
CA ILE A 199 -11.78 -5.19 1.74
C ILE A 199 -12.42 -4.01 0.98
N MET A 200 -12.18 -3.90 -0.33
CA MET A 200 -12.75 -2.83 -1.16
C MET A 200 -14.27 -2.89 -1.26
N SER A 201 -14.90 -4.04 -1.02
CA SER A 201 -16.35 -4.24 -1.13
C SER A 201 -17.08 -4.16 0.21
N ASP A 202 -16.39 -3.81 1.31
CA ASP A 202 -17.02 -3.70 2.62
C ASP A 202 -17.99 -2.51 2.70
N THR A 203 -19.26 -2.81 2.39
CA THR A 203 -20.37 -1.85 2.43
C THR A 203 -20.61 -1.22 3.79
N LYS A 204 -20.19 -1.85 4.89
CA LYS A 204 -20.35 -1.26 6.22
C LYS A 204 -19.43 -0.05 6.41
N ARG A 205 -18.31 -0.05 5.69
CA ARG A 205 -17.26 0.96 5.80
C ARG A 205 -17.39 2.07 4.76
N PHE A 206 -17.68 1.71 3.51
CA PHE A 206 -17.71 2.68 2.39
C PHE A 206 -19.11 2.92 1.82
N GLY A 207 -20.13 2.27 2.39
CA GLY A 207 -21.52 2.39 1.98
C GLY A 207 -21.91 1.49 0.80
N VAL A 208 -23.20 1.45 0.50
CA VAL A 208 -23.76 0.58 -0.56
C VAL A 208 -23.45 1.08 -1.97
N ALA A 209 -23.35 2.42 -2.15
CA ALA A 209 -23.06 3.03 -3.45
C ALA A 209 -21.67 2.66 -3.99
N ALA A 210 -20.69 2.57 -3.09
CA ALA A 210 -19.34 2.10 -3.37
C ALA A 210 -19.33 0.69 -3.98
N ARG A 211 -20.05 -0.24 -3.35
CA ARG A 211 -20.20 -1.61 -3.86
C ARG A 211 -20.90 -1.68 -5.22
N LEU A 212 -21.98 -0.92 -5.41
CA LEU A 212 -22.68 -0.86 -6.69
C LEU A 212 -21.80 -0.33 -7.83
N THR A 213 -20.85 0.56 -7.51
CA THR A 213 -19.87 1.09 -8.46
C THR A 213 -18.90 -0.01 -8.91
N ILE A 214 -18.40 -0.81 -7.96
CA ILE A 214 -17.53 -1.95 -8.26
C ILE A 214 -18.26 -2.99 -9.14
N GLU A 215 -19.46 -3.39 -8.74
CA GLU A 215 -20.21 -4.47 -9.39
C GLU A 215 -20.64 -4.12 -10.83
N ASN A 216 -21.00 -2.86 -11.11
CA ASN A 216 -21.59 -2.48 -12.40
C ASN A 216 -20.60 -1.86 -13.39
N MET A 217 -19.67 -1.01 -12.93
CA MET A 217 -18.74 -0.32 -13.83
C MET A 217 -17.48 -1.16 -14.09
N ILE A 218 -16.81 -1.61 -13.03
CA ILE A 218 -15.47 -2.19 -13.18
C ILE A 218 -15.53 -3.60 -13.77
N LEU A 219 -16.40 -4.46 -13.22
CA LEU A 219 -16.50 -5.85 -13.68
C LEU A 219 -16.94 -5.97 -15.15
N LYS A 220 -17.77 -5.06 -15.65
CA LYS A 220 -18.21 -5.13 -17.06
C LYS A 220 -17.22 -4.45 -18.00
N GLU A 221 -16.82 -3.22 -17.71
CA GLU A 221 -16.05 -2.41 -18.65
C GLU A 221 -14.57 -2.84 -18.80
N ASP A 222 -13.95 -3.34 -17.73
CA ASP A 222 -12.53 -3.72 -17.77
C ASP A 222 -12.32 -5.14 -18.27
N LEU A 223 -13.26 -6.06 -18.01
CA LEU A 223 -13.17 -7.44 -18.49
C LEU A 223 -13.40 -7.53 -20.01
N GLU A 224 -14.20 -6.63 -20.59
CA GLU A 224 -14.37 -6.49 -22.05
C GLU A 224 -13.09 -6.03 -22.78
N LYS A 225 -12.13 -5.43 -22.05
CA LYS A 225 -10.87 -4.89 -22.59
C LYS A 225 -9.66 -5.78 -22.31
N CYS A 226 -9.84 -6.94 -21.70
CA CYS A 226 -8.74 -7.87 -21.45
C CYS A 226 -8.15 -8.41 -22.78
N PRO A 227 -6.82 -8.58 -22.88
CA PRO A 227 -6.17 -8.96 -24.13
C PRO A 227 -6.66 -10.31 -24.68
N GLU A 228 -6.61 -10.42 -26.01
CA GLU A 228 -7.02 -11.58 -26.81
C GLU A 228 -6.41 -12.89 -26.26
N GLY A 229 -7.25 -13.75 -25.65
CA GLY A 229 -6.86 -15.09 -25.21
C GLY A 229 -7.62 -15.61 -23.99
N ILE A 230 -8.04 -14.72 -23.08
CA ILE A 230 -8.85 -15.11 -21.91
C ILE A 230 -10.31 -14.79 -22.22
N LYS A 231 -11.11 -15.82 -22.48
CA LYS A 231 -12.56 -15.65 -22.67
C LYS A 231 -13.21 -15.49 -21.30
N ILE A 232 -13.34 -14.25 -20.86
CA ILE A 232 -14.03 -13.92 -19.62
C ILE A 232 -15.53 -14.08 -19.88
N ASP A 233 -16.13 -15.12 -19.32
CA ASP A 233 -17.54 -15.41 -19.46
C ASP A 233 -18.34 -14.90 -18.25
N GLN A 234 -19.66 -15.03 -18.32
CA GLN A 234 -20.55 -14.63 -17.23
C GLN A 234 -20.26 -15.39 -15.93
N ASN A 235 -19.72 -16.62 -16.01
CA ASN A 235 -19.38 -17.41 -14.83
C ASN A 235 -18.21 -16.80 -14.06
N ILE A 236 -17.16 -16.34 -14.75
CA ILE A 236 -16.03 -15.64 -14.10
C ILE A 236 -16.51 -14.34 -13.45
N ILE A 237 -17.42 -13.61 -14.10
CA ILE A 237 -18.03 -12.40 -13.53
C ILE A 237 -18.78 -12.73 -12.24
N ASP A 238 -19.59 -13.80 -12.24
CA ASP A 238 -20.35 -14.20 -11.07
C ASP A 238 -19.45 -14.73 -9.95
N ASP A 239 -18.38 -15.44 -10.28
CA ASP A 239 -17.37 -15.85 -9.29
C ASP A 239 -16.63 -14.64 -8.68
N LEU A 240 -16.30 -13.62 -9.48
CA LEU A 240 -15.70 -12.37 -8.96
C LEU A 240 -16.67 -11.64 -8.03
N LYS A 241 -17.98 -11.63 -8.33
CA LYS A 241 -18.98 -11.13 -7.38
C LYS A 241 -18.99 -11.95 -6.08
N ASN A 242 -18.79 -13.27 -6.14
CA ASN A 242 -18.69 -14.09 -4.95
C ASN A 242 -17.46 -13.70 -4.10
N VAL A 243 -16.32 -13.38 -4.71
CA VAL A 243 -15.12 -12.87 -4.00
C VAL A 243 -15.44 -11.56 -3.26
N LEU A 244 -16.12 -10.61 -3.92
CA LEU A 244 -16.54 -9.35 -3.30
C LEU A 244 -17.54 -9.55 -2.15
N ASN A 245 -18.34 -10.61 -2.21
CA ASN A 245 -19.34 -10.93 -1.19
C ASN A 245 -18.84 -11.87 -0.10
N ALA A 246 -17.57 -12.28 -0.16
CA ALA A 246 -17.02 -13.25 0.76
C ALA A 246 -17.09 -12.72 2.21
N PRO A 247 -17.65 -13.49 3.16
CA PRO A 247 -17.84 -13.06 4.54
C PRO A 247 -16.52 -12.94 5.32
N ASN A 248 -15.44 -13.57 4.84
CA ASN A 248 -14.15 -13.57 5.52
C ASN A 248 -12.98 -13.64 4.52
N LYS A 249 -11.78 -13.38 5.02
CA LYS A 249 -10.53 -13.37 4.25
C LYS A 249 -10.27 -14.71 3.55
N THR A 250 -10.34 -15.83 4.27
CA THR A 250 -10.01 -17.16 3.76
C THR A 250 -10.89 -17.54 2.57
N GLU A 251 -12.20 -17.28 2.68
CA GLU A 251 -13.15 -17.57 1.61
C GLU A 251 -12.89 -16.71 0.36
N ALA A 252 -12.58 -15.43 0.53
CA ALA A 252 -12.22 -14.55 -0.58
C ALA A 252 -10.94 -15.03 -1.30
N GLU A 253 -9.94 -15.46 -0.53
CA GLU A 253 -8.69 -16.00 -1.04
C GLU A 253 -8.91 -17.29 -1.85
N ASP A 254 -9.69 -18.22 -1.31
CA ASP A 254 -9.93 -19.52 -1.96
C ASP A 254 -10.80 -19.37 -3.22
N LEU A 255 -11.79 -18.48 -3.22
CA LEU A 255 -12.56 -18.14 -4.42
C LEU A 255 -11.69 -17.51 -5.51
N ALA A 256 -10.77 -16.60 -5.15
CA ALA A 256 -9.84 -16.02 -6.12
C ALA A 256 -8.93 -17.08 -6.76
N VAL A 257 -8.45 -18.05 -5.97
CA VAL A 257 -7.67 -19.19 -6.47
C VAL A 257 -8.51 -20.08 -7.37
N LEU A 258 -9.77 -20.34 -7.04
CA LEU A 258 -10.69 -21.12 -7.87
C LEU A 258 -10.93 -20.47 -9.24
N ILE A 259 -11.11 -19.14 -9.28
CA ILE A 259 -11.22 -18.40 -10.56
C ILE A 259 -9.93 -18.58 -11.37
N ASN A 260 -8.79 -18.38 -10.73
CA ASN A 260 -7.48 -18.51 -11.36
C ASN A 260 -7.25 -19.92 -11.92
N SER A 261 -7.61 -20.98 -11.19
CA SER A 261 -7.41 -22.36 -11.65
C SER A 261 -8.27 -22.70 -12.87
N LYS A 262 -9.55 -22.27 -12.88
CA LYS A 262 -10.47 -22.45 -14.03
C LYS A 262 -9.90 -21.87 -15.33
N LEU A 263 -9.12 -20.78 -15.24
CA LEU A 263 -8.50 -20.12 -16.39
C LEU A 263 -7.28 -20.85 -16.96
N TYR A 264 -6.62 -21.72 -16.18
CA TYR A 264 -5.40 -22.43 -16.59
C TYR A 264 -5.57 -23.95 -16.72
N GLU A 265 -6.76 -24.48 -16.41
CA GLU A 265 -7.13 -25.88 -16.61
C GLU A 265 -7.66 -26.17 -18.02
N CYS A 266 -7.82 -25.15 -18.87
CA CYS A 266 -8.14 -25.26 -20.30
C CYS A 266 -6.89 -25.14 -21.18
#